data_AF-A0A7Y0FFX2-F1
#
_entry.id   AF-A0A7Y0FFX2-F1
#
_cell.length_a   1.000
_cell.length_b   1.000
_cell.length_c   1.000
_cell.angle_alpha   90.00
_cell.angle_beta   90.00
_cell.angle_gamma   90.00
#
_symmetry.space_group_name_H-M   'P 1'
#
loop_
_entity.id
_entity.type
_entity.pdbx_description
1 polymer ?
#
loop_
_entity_poly.entity_id
_entity_poly.type
_entity_poly.pdbx_seq_one_letter_code
_entity_poly.pdbx_strand_id
1 'polypeptide(L)'
;MTNLAADVTAFVLSEMRYVYVAMQYLHARDGLDFTLLILNGVVGLRIFWHLAFPHIEQDEVVPLGANLVRWSLVGASAALSYRIFTGHYLTPFDASELPFNLCIWLMAELLRGDVRPVWDLLSERWKKRRDERRRIFGGKRNSRRA
;
A
#
# COMPACT_ATOMS: atom_id res chain seq x y z
N MET A 1 36.52 -6.85 -37.88
CA MET A 1 36.47 -6.34 -36.49
C MET A 1 35.29 -5.41 -36.40
N THR A 2 34.17 -5.93 -35.90
CA THR A 2 32.94 -5.17 -35.67
C THR A 2 33.24 -4.04 -34.69
N ASN A 3 32.73 -2.85 -35.01
CA ASN A 3 33.00 -1.62 -34.26
C ASN A 3 32.25 -1.69 -32.92
N LEU A 4 32.88 -2.29 -31.91
CA LEU A 4 32.34 -2.44 -30.55
C LEU A 4 31.73 -1.13 -30.01
N ALA A 5 32.33 0.01 -30.35
CA ALA A 5 31.83 1.33 -29.98
C ALA A 5 30.45 1.68 -30.60
N ALA A 6 30.21 1.28 -31.85
CA ALA A 6 28.94 1.50 -32.53
C ALA A 6 27.82 0.63 -31.92
N ASP A 7 28.11 -0.62 -31.59
CA ASP A 7 27.14 -1.54 -30.97
C ASP A 7 26.76 -1.08 -29.56
N VAL A 8 27.74 -0.61 -28.75
CA VAL A 8 27.47 -0.07 -27.41
C VAL A 8 26.62 1.20 -27.49
N THR A 9 26.89 2.08 -28.47
CA THR A 9 26.13 3.32 -28.64
C THR A 9 24.69 3.03 -29.08
N ALA A 10 24.50 2.08 -29.99
CA ALA A 10 23.18 1.66 -30.43
C ALA A 10 22.37 1.01 -29.29
N PHE A 11 23.01 0.18 -28.47
CA PHE A 11 22.40 -0.42 -27.28
C PHE A 11 21.95 0.67 -26.28
N VAL A 12 22.83 1.60 -25.92
CA VAL A 12 22.51 2.70 -24.99
C VAL A 12 21.37 3.57 -25.53
N LEU A 13 21.37 3.90 -26.83
CA LEU A 13 20.30 4.67 -27.46
C LEU A 13 18.96 3.92 -27.46
N SER A 14 18.98 2.60 -27.64
CA SER A 14 17.75 1.79 -27.54
C SER A 14 17.19 1.80 -26.12
N GLU A 15 18.04 1.61 -25.10
CA GLU A 15 17.63 1.63 -23.69
C GLU A 15 17.08 3.00 -23.29
N MET A 16 17.75 4.09 -23.66
CA MET A 16 17.27 5.45 -23.36
C MET A 16 15.92 5.75 -24.01
N ARG A 17 15.66 5.23 -25.21
CA ARG A 17 14.38 5.38 -25.88
C ARG A 17 13.27 4.63 -25.13
N TYR A 18 13.52 3.43 -24.61
CA TYR A 18 12.54 2.71 -23.79
C TYR A 18 12.22 3.43 -22.50
N VAL A 19 13.24 3.94 -21.80
CA VAL A 19 13.06 4.72 -20.57
C VAL A 19 12.23 5.97 -20.85
N TYR A 20 12.55 6.70 -21.92
CA TYR A 20 11.81 7.92 -22.28
C TYR A 20 10.33 7.65 -22.59
N VAL A 21 10.03 6.59 -23.34
CA VAL A 21 8.65 6.17 -23.64
C VAL A 21 7.92 5.76 -22.35
N ALA A 22 8.59 5.04 -21.45
CA ALA A 22 8.02 4.66 -20.16
C ALA A 22 7.75 5.87 -19.24
N MET A 23 8.64 6.87 -19.23
CA MET A 23 8.46 8.12 -18.50
C MET A 23 7.23 8.89 -19.01
N GLN A 24 7.06 8.98 -20.33
CA GLN A 24 5.88 9.61 -20.91
C GLN A 24 4.59 8.85 -20.59
N TYR A 25 4.61 7.52 -20.68
CA TYR A 25 3.45 6.67 -20.36
C TYR A 25 2.99 6.83 -18.90
N LEU A 26 3.95 6.94 -17.98
CA LEU A 26 3.71 7.11 -16.55
C LEU A 26 3.53 8.58 -16.13
N HIS A 27 3.55 9.52 -17.08
CA HIS A 27 3.49 10.97 -16.82
C HIS A 27 4.54 11.47 -15.82
N ALA A 28 5.71 10.83 -15.77
CA ALA A 28 6.80 11.22 -14.89
C ALA A 28 7.48 12.49 -15.44
N ARG A 29 7.64 13.51 -14.59
CA ARG A 29 8.22 14.79 -15.03
C ARG A 29 9.73 14.69 -15.27
N ASP A 30 10.42 13.97 -14.38
CA ASP A 30 11.87 13.83 -14.35
C ASP A 30 12.26 12.37 -14.04
N GLY A 31 13.52 11.98 -14.30
CA GLY A 31 13.98 10.60 -14.08
C GLY A 31 13.90 10.15 -12.62
N LEU A 32 14.00 11.09 -11.67
CA LEU A 32 13.82 10.82 -10.25
C LEU A 32 12.37 10.46 -9.91
N ASP A 33 11.42 11.20 -10.48
CA ASP A 33 9.98 10.96 -10.32
C ASP A 33 9.61 9.58 -10.87
N PHE A 34 10.13 9.24 -12.06
CA PHE A 34 9.99 7.91 -12.65
C PHE A 34 10.53 6.79 -11.75
N THR A 35 11.70 7.01 -11.16
CA THR A 35 12.32 6.03 -10.24
C THR A 35 11.49 5.86 -8.97
N LEU A 36 11.01 6.95 -8.38
CA LEU A 36 10.12 6.91 -7.20
C LEU A 36 8.81 6.19 -7.50
N LEU A 37 8.25 6.40 -8.69
CA LEU A 37 7.02 5.78 -9.13
C LEU A 37 7.17 4.25 -9.26
N ILE A 38 8.26 3.80 -9.88
CA ILE A 38 8.58 2.37 -10.01
C ILE A 38 8.80 1.77 -8.62
N LEU A 39 9.60 2.42 -7.77
CA LEU A 39 9.84 1.97 -6.40
C LEU A 39 8.52 1.83 -5.63
N ASN A 40 7.61 2.79 -5.74
CA ASN A 40 6.30 2.73 -5.10
C ASN A 40 5.46 1.56 -5.62
N GLY A 41 5.50 1.28 -6.94
CA GLY A 41 4.82 0.13 -7.53
C GLY A 41 5.37 -1.21 -7.04
N VAL A 42 6.69 -1.34 -6.96
CA VAL A 42 7.37 -2.53 -6.42
C VAL A 42 7.05 -2.74 -4.95
N VAL A 43 7.08 -1.67 -4.15
CA VAL A 43 6.71 -1.69 -2.73
C VAL A 43 5.25 -2.12 -2.56
N GLY A 44 4.33 -1.54 -3.35
CA GLY A 44 2.91 -1.93 -3.36
C GLY A 44 2.69 -3.40 -3.70
N LEU A 45 3.40 -3.91 -4.71
CA LEU A 45 3.36 -5.32 -5.09
C LEU A 45 3.89 -6.24 -3.98
N ARG A 46 4.95 -5.81 -3.29
CA ARG A 46 5.55 -6.57 -2.17
C ARG A 46 4.62 -6.61 -0.95
N ILE A 47 3.96 -5.49 -0.63
CA ILE A 47 2.89 -5.44 0.39
C ILE A 47 1.77 -6.41 0.02
N PHE A 48 1.28 -6.30 -1.22
CA PHE A 48 0.23 -7.18 -1.73
C PHE A 48 0.60 -8.64 -1.55
N TRP A 49 1.82 -9.03 -1.92
CA TRP A 49 2.28 -10.41 -1.77
C TRP A 49 2.29 -10.89 -0.31
N HIS A 50 2.86 -10.10 0.60
CA HIS A 50 2.91 -10.45 2.03
C HIS A 50 1.52 -10.55 2.66
N LEU A 51 0.61 -9.66 2.25
CA LEU A 51 -0.76 -9.68 2.75
C LEU A 51 -1.62 -10.75 2.05
N ALA A 52 -1.38 -11.09 0.79
CA ALA A 52 -2.09 -12.16 0.10
C ALA A 52 -1.65 -13.54 0.61
N PHE A 53 -0.36 -13.68 0.98
CA PHE A 53 0.26 -14.92 1.42
C PHE A 53 0.99 -14.76 2.77
N PRO A 54 0.28 -14.41 3.86
CA PRO A 54 0.89 -14.26 5.16
C PRO A 54 1.32 -15.61 5.71
N HIS A 55 2.37 -15.57 6.50
CA HIS A 55 2.86 -16.75 7.19
C HIS A 55 2.09 -16.91 8.50
N ILE A 56 0.97 -17.64 8.46
CA ILE A 56 0.14 -17.96 9.62
C ILE A 56 0.37 -19.44 9.93
N GLU A 57 0.67 -19.76 11.19
CA GLU A 57 0.85 -21.15 11.61
C GLU A 57 -0.43 -21.96 11.39
N GLN A 58 -0.31 -23.24 11.03
CA GLN A 58 -1.38 -24.04 10.43
C GLN A 58 -2.63 -24.29 11.30
N ASP A 59 -2.67 -23.84 12.55
CA ASP A 59 -3.81 -24.05 13.46
C ASP A 59 -4.32 -22.77 14.13
N GLU A 60 -3.85 -21.59 13.72
CA GLU A 60 -4.28 -20.33 14.34
C GLU A 60 -5.62 -19.81 13.79
N VAL A 61 -6.59 -19.63 14.69
CA VAL A 61 -7.89 -19.05 14.36
C VAL A 61 -7.74 -17.53 14.18
N VAL A 62 -7.83 -17.07 12.93
CA VAL A 62 -7.83 -15.64 12.61
C VAL A 62 -9.25 -15.07 12.79
N PRO A 63 -9.44 -14.03 13.61
CA PRO A 63 -10.76 -13.42 13.77
C PRO A 63 -11.22 -12.79 12.45
N LEU A 64 -12.52 -12.89 12.15
CA LEU A 64 -13.10 -12.39 10.91
C LEU A 64 -12.79 -10.90 10.67
N GLY A 65 -12.75 -10.10 11.74
CA GLY A 65 -12.35 -8.69 11.66
C GLY A 65 -10.92 -8.47 11.17
N ALA A 66 -9.97 -9.30 11.61
CA ALA A 66 -8.60 -9.26 11.11
C ALA A 66 -8.54 -9.66 9.62
N ASN A 67 -9.28 -10.68 9.20
CA ASN A 67 -9.37 -11.04 7.78
C ASN A 67 -9.97 -9.91 6.93
N LEU A 68 -11.03 -9.22 7.40
CA LEU A 68 -11.59 -8.08 6.69
C LEU A 68 -10.59 -6.93 6.55
N VAL A 69 -9.85 -6.61 7.63
CA VAL A 69 -8.79 -5.61 7.58
C VAL A 69 -7.70 -6.02 6.58
N ARG A 70 -7.26 -7.28 6.63
CA ARG A 70 -6.28 -7.84 5.69
C ARG A 70 -6.72 -7.66 4.24
N TRP A 71 -7.92 -8.11 3.90
CA TRP A 71 -8.43 -8.03 2.53
C TRP A 71 -8.66 -6.59 2.07
N SER A 72 -9.04 -5.69 2.98
CA SER A 72 -9.14 -4.26 2.66
C SER A 72 -7.77 -3.65 2.29
N LEU A 73 -6.71 -4.02 3.04
CA LEU A 73 -5.34 -3.60 2.74
C LEU A 73 -4.83 -4.23 1.43
N VAL A 74 -5.08 -5.53 1.21
CA VAL A 74 -4.77 -6.22 -0.06
C VAL A 74 -5.42 -5.48 -1.23
N GLY A 75 -6.70 -5.16 -1.13
CA GLY A 75 -7.43 -4.44 -2.18
C GLY A 75 -6.88 -3.04 -2.44
N ALA A 76 -6.57 -2.29 -1.38
CA ALA A 76 -5.97 -0.96 -1.50
C ALA A 76 -4.58 -1.02 -2.17
N SER A 77 -3.72 -1.94 -1.75
CA SER A 77 -2.38 -2.13 -2.33
C SER A 77 -2.44 -2.64 -3.78
N ALA A 78 -3.38 -3.53 -4.10
CA ALA A 78 -3.61 -4.00 -5.46
C ALA A 78 -4.10 -2.88 -6.37
N ALA A 79 -5.06 -2.05 -5.91
CA ALA A 79 -5.55 -0.90 -6.67
C ALA A 79 -4.44 0.12 -6.92
N LEU A 80 -3.59 0.38 -5.92
CA LEU A 80 -2.45 1.29 -6.05
C LEU A 80 -1.42 0.74 -7.04
N SER A 81 -1.08 -0.55 -6.94
CA SER A 81 -0.15 -1.20 -7.88
C SER A 81 -0.70 -1.20 -9.30
N TYR A 82 -1.97 -1.58 -9.48
CA TYR A 82 -2.66 -1.55 -10.78
C TYR A 82 -2.63 -0.15 -11.39
N ARG A 83 -2.92 0.88 -10.58
CA ARG A 83 -2.88 2.27 -11.01
C ARG A 83 -1.50 2.65 -11.55
N ILE A 84 -0.42 2.24 -10.87
CA ILE A 84 0.95 2.51 -11.29
C ILE A 84 1.29 1.77 -12.58
N PHE A 85 1.02 0.46 -12.65
CA PHE A 85 1.39 -0.36 -13.80
C PHE A 85 0.56 -0.05 -15.06
N THR A 86 -0.68 0.43 -14.90
CA THR A 86 -1.55 0.80 -16.03
C THR A 86 -1.49 2.27 -16.41
N GLY A 87 -0.62 3.05 -15.76
CA GLY A 87 -0.45 4.48 -16.05
C GLY A 87 -1.70 5.33 -15.80
N HIS A 88 -2.70 4.83 -15.07
CA HIS A 88 -3.97 5.52 -14.80
C HIS A 88 -3.81 6.56 -13.68
N TYR A 89 -3.08 7.63 -13.97
CA TYR A 89 -2.94 8.78 -13.07
C TYR A 89 -4.02 9.81 -13.36
N LEU A 90 -5.16 9.71 -12.68
CA LEU A 90 -6.15 10.80 -12.66
C LEU A 90 -5.59 12.06 -11.98
N THR A 91 -4.69 11.86 -11.01
CA THR A 91 -3.91 12.91 -10.34
C THR A 91 -2.41 12.61 -10.47
N PRO A 92 -1.56 13.64 -10.66
CA PRO A 92 -0.11 13.47 -10.68
C PRO A 92 0.36 12.84 -9.35
N PHE A 93 1.37 11.99 -9.43
CA PHE A 93 1.96 11.36 -8.25
C PHE A 93 2.58 12.41 -7.33
N ASP A 94 2.13 12.46 -6.08
CA ASP A 94 2.74 13.32 -5.07
C ASP A 94 3.75 12.49 -4.28
N ALA A 95 5.02 12.88 -4.35
CA ALA A 95 6.12 12.23 -3.60
C ALA A 95 5.89 12.24 -2.08
N SER A 96 4.99 13.10 -1.57
CA SER A 96 4.56 13.12 -0.18
C SER A 96 3.84 11.84 0.27
N GLU A 97 3.31 11.03 -0.66
CA GLU A 97 2.63 9.75 -0.35
C GLU A 97 3.62 8.59 -0.12
N LEU A 98 4.87 8.73 -0.59
CA LEU A 98 5.89 7.67 -0.52
C LEU A 98 6.23 7.25 0.93
N PRO A 99 6.47 8.16 1.89
CA PRO A 99 6.77 7.79 3.26
C PRO A 99 5.64 7.00 3.93
N PHE A 100 4.39 7.33 3.59
CA PHE A 100 3.23 6.61 4.12
C PHE A 100 3.16 5.18 3.58
N ASN A 101 3.35 5.01 2.27
CA ASN A 101 3.40 3.68 1.66
C ASN A 101 4.58 2.84 2.18
N LEU A 102 5.74 3.47 2.42
CA LEU A 102 6.89 2.83 3.04
C LEU A 102 6.62 2.42 4.49
N CYS A 103 5.90 3.23 5.27
CA CYS A 103 5.48 2.85 6.63
C CYS A 103 4.52 1.66 6.63
N ILE A 104 3.55 1.63 5.71
CA ILE A 104 2.65 0.49 5.53
C ILE A 104 3.44 -0.76 5.15
N TRP A 105 4.40 -0.61 4.23
CA TRP A 105 5.28 -1.70 3.83
C TRP A 105 6.11 -2.24 4.99
N LEU A 106 6.75 -1.35 5.75
CA LEU A 106 7.54 -1.73 6.92
C LEU A 106 6.67 -2.45 7.96
N MET A 107 5.44 -1.99 8.21
CA MET A 107 4.49 -2.70 9.07
C MET A 107 4.13 -4.07 8.52
N ALA A 108 3.80 -4.18 7.23
CA ALA A 108 3.44 -5.44 6.60
C ALA A 108 4.60 -6.46 6.66
N GLU A 109 5.84 -6.00 6.49
CA GLU A 109 7.05 -6.83 6.53
C GLU A 109 7.38 -7.24 7.98
N LEU A 110 7.33 -6.32 8.94
CA LEU A 110 7.54 -6.60 10.37
C LEU A 110 6.51 -7.60 10.91
N LEU A 111 5.26 -7.46 10.48
CA LEU A 111 4.17 -8.33 10.89
C LEU A 111 4.10 -9.62 10.06
N ARG A 112 4.94 -9.79 9.03
CA ARG A 112 4.90 -10.93 8.10
C ARG A 112 3.50 -11.19 7.52
N GLY A 113 2.73 -10.11 7.33
CA GLY A 113 1.34 -10.14 6.88
C GLY A 113 0.29 -10.50 7.95
N ASP A 114 0.69 -10.72 9.21
CA ASP A 114 -0.23 -10.93 10.32
C ASP A 114 -0.84 -9.60 10.81
N VAL A 115 -2.11 -9.39 10.51
CA VAL A 115 -2.83 -8.17 10.87
C VAL A 115 -3.60 -8.29 12.19
N ARG A 116 -3.46 -9.39 12.94
CA ARG A 116 -4.12 -9.53 14.26
C ARG A 116 -3.77 -8.40 15.24
N PRO A 117 -2.49 -7.99 15.39
CA PRO A 117 -2.16 -6.89 16.30
C PRO A 117 -2.82 -5.56 15.91
N VAL A 118 -2.97 -5.33 14.60
CA VAL A 118 -3.67 -4.15 14.07
C VAL A 118 -5.15 -4.21 14.38
N TRP A 119 -5.77 -5.38 14.21
CA TRP A 119 -7.17 -5.60 14.55
C TRP A 119 -7.42 -5.43 16.05
N ASP A 120 -6.54 -5.93 16.91
CA ASP A 120 -6.70 -5.83 18.37
C ASP A 120 -6.70 -4.36 18.80
N LEU A 121 -5.73 -3.58 18.34
CA LEU A 121 -5.65 -2.13 18.56
C LEU A 121 -6.91 -1.40 18.07
N LEU A 122 -7.40 -1.74 16.88
CA LEU A 122 -8.64 -1.16 16.36
C LEU A 122 -9.83 -1.57 17.25
N SER A 123 -9.97 -2.84 17.57
CA SER A 123 -11.10 -3.36 18.34
C SER A 123 -11.18 -2.71 19.72
N GLU A 124 -10.04 -2.51 20.40
CA GLU A 124 -9.95 -1.80 21.68
C GLU A 124 -10.40 -0.35 21.56
N ARG A 125 -9.90 0.36 20.54
CA ARG A 125 -10.25 1.76 20.31
C ARG A 125 -11.73 1.93 19.98
N TRP A 126 -12.30 1.00 19.22
CA TRP A 126 -13.73 0.97 18.89
C TRP A 126 -14.59 0.66 20.13
N LYS A 127 -14.18 -0.29 20.97
CA LYS A 127 -14.84 -0.58 22.26
C LYS A 127 -14.84 0.65 23.15
N LYS A 128 -13.69 1.31 23.34
CA LYS A 128 -13.55 2.53 24.15
C LYS A 128 -14.50 3.64 23.70
N ARG A 129 -14.57 3.93 22.39
CA ARG A 129 -15.50 4.94 21.85
C ARG A 129 -16.97 4.56 22.04
N ARG A 130 -17.31 3.27 21.93
CA ARG A 130 -18.67 2.78 22.12
C ARG A 130 -19.11 2.96 23.58
N ASP A 131 -18.23 2.65 24.52
CA ASP A 131 -18.50 2.79 25.95
C ASP A 131 -18.65 4.26 26.37
N GLU A 132 -17.81 5.13 25.82
CA GLU A 132 -17.91 6.58 26.01
C GLU A 132 -19.26 7.14 25.49
N ARG A 133 -19.69 6.74 24.28
CA ARG A 133 -21.02 7.10 23.76
C ARG A 133 -22.13 6.56 24.67
N ARG A 134 -22.03 5.33 25.16
CA ARG A 134 -23.04 4.75 26.07
C ARG A 134 -23.14 5.53 27.39
N ARG A 135 -22.03 6.04 27.94
CA ARG A 135 -22.06 6.90 29.14
C ARG A 135 -22.80 8.22 28.87
N ILE A 136 -22.47 8.90 27.77
CA ILE A 136 -23.06 10.20 27.40
C ILE A 136 -24.57 10.09 27.14
N PHE A 137 -24.99 9.07 26.36
CA PHE A 137 -26.39 8.93 25.96
C PHE A 137 -27.24 8.09 26.94
N GLY A 138 -26.61 7.17 27.68
CA GLY A 138 -27.28 6.36 28.71
C GLY A 138 -27.66 7.18 29.95
N GLY A 139 -26.82 8.14 30.36
CA GLY A 139 -27.13 9.04 31.49
C GLY A 139 -28.35 9.92 31.26
N LYS A 140 -28.59 10.37 30.01
CA LYS A 140 -29.75 11.20 29.65
C LYS A 140 -31.09 10.47 29.72
N ARG A 141 -31.12 9.14 29.74
CA ARG A 141 -32.39 8.37 29.77
C ARG A 141 -32.99 8.28 31.18
N ASN A 142 -32.16 8.36 32.23
CA ASN A 142 -32.64 8.29 33.61
C ASN A 142 -33.09 9.65 34.19
N SER A 143 -32.67 10.79 33.63
CA SER A 143 -33.07 12.11 34.14
C SER A 143 -34.42 12.63 33.62
N ARG A 144 -35.15 11.85 32.81
CA ARG A 144 -36.51 12.19 32.32
C ARG A 144 -37.61 11.33 32.96
N ARG A 145 -37.24 10.44 33.88
CA ARG A 145 -38.16 9.58 34.64
C ARG A 145 -38.21 9.92 36.14
N ALA A 146 -37.46 10.92 36.57
CA ALA A 146 -37.60 11.58 37.87
C ALA A 146 -38.25 12.94 37.62
#